data_AF-A0A7X7GGN7-F1
#
_entry.id   AF-A0A7X7GGN7-F1
#
_cell.length_a   1.000
_cell.length_b   1.000
_cell.length_c   1.000
_cell.angle_alpha   90.00
_cell.angle_beta   90.00
_cell.angle_gamma   90.00
#
_symmetry.space_group_name_H-M   'P 1'
#
loop_
_entity.id
_entity.type
_entity.pdbx_description
1 polymer ?
#
loop_
_entity_poly.entity_id
_entity_poly.type
_entity_poly.pdbx_seq_one_letter_code
_entity_poly.pdbx_strand_id
1 'polypeptide(L)'
;MDDGTAAECVALCDSLIAKFDDAIDETAKFNRISGFGGFDSAQQLQRGFEDKLINSPGSVRNRLLQFQDAVKLLRATFEANGKGFEDTESEVYRAIRAIGSAEQL
;
A
#
# COMPACT_ATOMS: atom_id res chain seq x y z
N MET A 1 26.85 0.73 8.44
CA MET A 1 26.30 -0.43 7.72
C MET A 1 27.41 -0.98 6.85
N ASP A 2 27.54 -2.30 6.75
CA ASP A 2 28.35 -2.92 5.70
C ASP A 2 27.58 -2.76 4.37
N ASP A 3 28.27 -2.48 3.26
CA ASP A 3 27.64 -2.20 1.96
C ASP A 3 26.75 -3.38 1.50
N GLY A 4 27.09 -4.60 1.93
CA GLY A 4 26.27 -5.80 1.70
C GLY A 4 24.88 -5.74 2.35
N THR A 5 24.76 -5.17 3.54
CA THR A 5 23.48 -5.12 4.27
C THR A 5 22.50 -4.12 3.64
N ALA A 6 23.00 -2.98 3.15
CA ALA A 6 22.15 -1.99 2.48
C ALA A 6 21.60 -2.54 1.14
N ALA A 7 22.46 -3.23 0.37
CA ALA A 7 22.05 -3.88 -0.88
C ALA A 7 20.98 -4.97 -0.66
N GLU A 8 21.11 -5.76 0.40
CA GLU A 8 20.09 -6.75 0.81
C GLU A 8 18.76 -6.08 1.18
N CYS A 9 18.80 -4.96 1.90
CA CYS A 9 17.60 -4.21 2.25
C CYS A 9 16.90 -3.62 1.01
N VAL A 10 17.65 -3.11 0.02
CA VAL A 10 17.11 -2.65 -1.26
C VAL A 10 16.43 -3.80 -2.00
N ALA A 11 17.08 -4.96 -2.11
CA ALA A 11 16.53 -6.14 -2.77
C ALA A 11 15.24 -6.66 -2.08
N LEU A 12 15.17 -6.57 -0.74
CA LEU A 12 13.96 -6.88 0.00
C LEU A 12 12.83 -5.89 -0.29
N CYS A 13 13.15 -4.59 -0.37
CA CYS A 13 12.16 -3.57 -0.73
C CYS A 13 11.64 -3.77 -2.15
N ASP A 14 12.50 -4.11 -3.12
CA ASP A 14 12.09 -4.44 -4.49
C ASP A 14 11.11 -5.62 -4.52
N SER A 15 11.43 -6.67 -3.77
CA SER A 15 10.55 -7.85 -3.65
C SER A 15 9.20 -7.51 -3.02
N LEU A 16 9.17 -6.57 -2.08
CA LEU A 16 7.93 -6.13 -1.44
C LEU A 16 7.11 -5.19 -2.33
N ILE A 17 7.75 -4.31 -3.09
CA ILE A 17 7.09 -3.45 -4.10
C ILE A 17 6.40 -4.31 -5.15
N ALA A 18 7.08 -5.36 -5.66
CA ALA A 18 6.49 -6.27 -6.63
C ALA A 18 5.24 -6.98 -6.09
N LYS A 19 5.25 -7.39 -4.81
CA LYS A 19 4.04 -7.97 -4.17
C LYS A 19 2.90 -6.96 -4.05
N PHE A 20 3.21 -5.69 -3.82
CA PHE A 20 2.19 -4.64 -3.82
C PHE A 20 1.65 -4.39 -5.22
N ASP A 21 2.50 -4.39 -6.26
CA ASP A 21 2.06 -4.28 -7.66
C ASP A 21 1.07 -5.40 -7.99
N ASP A 22 1.43 -6.66 -7.70
CA ASP A 22 0.55 -7.81 -7.90
C ASP A 22 -0.79 -7.64 -7.17
N ALA A 23 -0.75 -7.23 -5.89
CA ALA A 23 -1.96 -7.02 -5.10
C ALA A 23 -2.83 -5.87 -5.64
N ILE A 24 -2.23 -4.78 -6.10
CA ILE A 24 -2.93 -3.64 -6.72
C ILE A 24 -3.57 -4.08 -8.03
N ASP A 25 -2.89 -4.87 -8.84
CA ASP A 25 -3.44 -5.42 -10.08
C ASP A 25 -4.60 -6.38 -9.83
N GLU A 26 -4.53 -7.20 -8.77
CA GLU A 26 -5.66 -8.00 -8.32
C GLU A 26 -6.85 -7.11 -7.92
N THR A 27 -6.61 -5.96 -7.28
CA THR A 27 -7.71 -5.03 -6.95
C THR A 27 -8.43 -4.49 -8.18
N ALA A 28 -7.73 -4.31 -9.31
CA ALA A 28 -8.31 -3.80 -10.54
C ALA A 28 -9.39 -4.73 -11.14
N LYS A 29 -9.32 -6.03 -10.83
CA LYS A 29 -10.33 -7.02 -11.23
C LYS A 29 -11.70 -6.76 -10.59
N PHE A 30 -11.73 -6.02 -9.48
CA PHE A 30 -12.96 -5.64 -8.78
C PHE A 30 -13.55 -4.30 -9.25
N ASN A 31 -13.06 -3.69 -10.34
CA ASN A 31 -13.66 -2.47 -10.91
C ASN A 31 -15.10 -2.66 -11.41
N ARG A 32 -15.58 -3.90 -11.52
CA ARG A 32 -16.96 -4.26 -11.87
C ARG A 32 -17.41 -5.48 -11.10
N ILE A 33 -17.77 -5.26 -9.84
CA ILE A 33 -18.39 -6.29 -9.01
C ILE A 33 -19.84 -6.48 -9.50
N SER A 34 -20.22 -7.70 -9.84
CA SER A 34 -21.55 -8.01 -10.36
C SER A 34 -22.12 -9.27 -9.70
N GLY A 35 -23.38 -9.61 -10.01
CA GLY A 35 -24.05 -10.78 -9.43
C GLY A 35 -24.88 -10.52 -8.17
N PHE A 36 -25.03 -9.26 -7.75
CA PHE A 36 -25.83 -8.90 -6.57
C PHE A 36 -27.35 -8.94 -6.84
N GLY A 37 -27.78 -8.72 -8.09
CA GLY A 37 -29.19 -8.71 -8.49
C GLY A 37 -29.75 -7.30 -8.70
N GLY A 38 -31.06 -7.21 -8.97
CA GLY A 38 -31.72 -5.95 -9.36
C GLY A 38 -32.46 -5.21 -8.25
N PHE A 39 -32.57 -5.80 -7.05
CA PHE A 39 -33.22 -5.13 -5.92
C PHE A 39 -32.38 -3.97 -5.38
N ASP A 40 -33.02 -2.94 -4.83
CA ASP A 40 -32.33 -1.75 -4.32
C ASP A 40 -31.30 -2.10 -3.23
N SER A 41 -31.62 -3.05 -2.35
CA SER A 41 -30.70 -3.54 -1.31
C SER A 41 -29.46 -4.22 -1.88
N ALA A 42 -29.63 -4.98 -2.97
CA ALA A 42 -28.53 -5.62 -3.68
C ALA A 42 -27.59 -4.58 -4.31
N GLN A 43 -28.15 -3.53 -4.93
CA GLN A 43 -27.35 -2.44 -5.48
C GLN A 43 -26.62 -1.63 -4.40
N GLN A 44 -27.25 -1.41 -3.24
CA GLN A 44 -26.59 -0.77 -2.09
C GLN A 44 -25.41 -1.59 -1.59
N LEU A 45 -25.57 -2.93 -1.52
CA LEU A 45 -24.49 -3.82 -1.12
C LEU A 45 -23.34 -3.79 -2.14
N GLN A 46 -23.65 -3.85 -3.43
CA GLN A 46 -22.64 -3.74 -4.50
C GLN A 46 -21.82 -2.44 -4.35
N ARG A 47 -22.48 -1.28 -4.21
CA ARG A 47 -21.80 0.00 -4.00
C ARG A 47 -20.89 -0.02 -2.77
N GLY A 48 -21.38 -0.56 -1.65
CA GLY A 48 -20.58 -0.67 -0.43
C GLY A 48 -19.33 -1.55 -0.59
N PHE A 49 -19.38 -2.60 -1.40
CA PHE A 49 -18.20 -3.40 -1.76
C PHE A 49 -17.24 -2.63 -2.66
N GLU A 50 -17.76 -1.95 -3.68
CA GLU A 50 -16.95 -1.13 -4.60
C GLU A 50 -16.23 0.01 -3.85
N ASP A 51 -16.90 0.66 -2.90
CA ASP A 51 -16.32 1.71 -2.04
C ASP A 51 -15.18 1.17 -1.16
N LYS A 52 -15.38 0.01 -0.54
CA LYS A 52 -14.35 -0.62 0.31
C LYS A 52 -13.15 -1.12 -0.49
N LEU A 53 -13.36 -1.56 -1.72
CA LEU A 53 -12.29 -2.17 -2.51
C LEU A 53 -11.50 -1.13 -3.31
N ILE A 54 -12.18 -0.14 -3.92
CA ILE A 54 -11.55 0.74 -4.91
C ILE A 54 -11.95 2.21 -4.76
N ASN A 55 -13.24 2.51 -4.53
CA ASN A 55 -13.77 3.86 -4.81
C ASN A 55 -13.64 4.88 -3.66
N SER A 56 -13.16 4.49 -2.47
CA SER A 56 -12.99 5.41 -1.33
C SER A 56 -11.52 5.68 -1.00
N PRO A 57 -11.19 6.81 -0.33
CA PRO A 57 -9.83 7.07 0.17
C PRO A 57 -9.28 5.99 1.12
N GLY A 58 -10.17 5.31 1.85
CA GLY A 58 -9.84 4.19 2.74
C GLY A 58 -9.93 2.82 2.06
N SER A 59 -10.08 2.78 0.73
CA SER A 59 -10.23 1.53 0.00
C SER A 59 -8.97 0.67 0.10
N VAL A 60 -9.15 -0.65 -0.03
CA VAL A 60 -8.04 -1.61 -0.05
C VAL A 60 -7.00 -1.20 -1.10
N ARG A 61 -7.44 -0.82 -2.30
CA ARG A 61 -6.53 -0.36 -3.36
C ARG A 61 -5.73 0.86 -2.93
N ASN A 62 -6.37 1.87 -2.35
CA ASN A 62 -5.67 3.08 -1.92
C ASN A 62 -4.72 2.82 -0.75
N ARG A 63 -5.06 1.90 0.15
CA ARG A 63 -4.14 1.45 1.21
C ARG A 63 -2.91 0.75 0.65
N LEU A 64 -3.08 -0.16 -0.31
CA LEU A 64 -1.96 -0.84 -0.97
C LEU A 64 -1.01 0.15 -1.66
N LEU A 65 -1.55 1.15 -2.35
CA LEU A 65 -0.77 2.24 -2.96
C LEU A 65 0.03 3.02 -1.90
N GLN A 66 -0.62 3.41 -0.80
CA GLN A 66 0.05 4.14 0.29
C GLN A 66 1.18 3.33 0.93
N PHE A 67 0.97 2.02 1.16
CA PHE A 67 2.03 1.16 1.67
C PHE A 67 3.17 0.99 0.67
N GLN A 68 2.86 0.84 -0.62
CA GLN A 68 3.86 0.76 -1.66
C GLN A 68 4.72 2.03 -1.71
N ASP A 69 4.10 3.21 -1.60
CA ASP A 69 4.82 4.48 -1.57
C ASP A 69 5.74 4.60 -0.36
N ALA A 70 5.29 4.14 0.82
CA ALA A 70 6.14 4.09 2.01
C ALA A 70 7.35 3.15 1.84
N VAL A 71 7.18 2.01 1.15
CA VAL A 71 8.28 1.07 0.86
C VAL A 71 9.22 1.63 -0.20
N LYS A 72 8.72 2.34 -1.21
CA LYS A 72 9.56 3.06 -2.19
C LYS A 72 10.43 4.12 -1.50
N LEU A 73 9.87 4.85 -0.53
CA LEU A 73 10.64 5.79 0.29
C LEU A 73 11.71 5.07 1.11
N LEU A 74 11.37 3.94 1.75
CA LEU A 74 12.34 3.14 2.51
C LEU A 74 13.46 2.58 1.62
N ARG A 75 13.13 2.12 0.41
CA ARG A 75 14.11 1.68 -0.59
C ARG A 75 15.08 2.80 -0.95
N ALA A 76 14.56 3.98 -1.31
CA ALA A 76 15.37 5.15 -1.64
C ALA A 76 16.25 5.58 -0.46
N THR A 77 15.75 5.39 0.77
CA THR A 77 16.50 5.62 2.00
C THR A 77 17.71 4.69 2.09
N PHE A 78 17.52 3.38 1.87
CA PHE A 78 18.64 2.43 1.88
C PHE A 78 19.67 2.70 0.77
N GLU A 79 19.21 3.13 -0.42
CA GLU A 79 20.12 3.53 -1.51
C GLU A 79 20.91 4.81 -1.18
N ALA A 80 20.27 5.80 -0.54
CA ALA A 80 20.92 7.05 -0.16
C ALA A 80 21.85 6.90 1.07
N ASN A 81 21.50 6.04 2.01
CA ASN A 81 22.07 6.01 3.37
C ASN A 81 23.11 4.92 3.63
N GLY A 82 23.98 4.64 2.66
CA GLY A 82 25.32 4.12 2.98
C GLY A 82 26.11 5.02 3.98
N LYS A 83 25.61 6.23 4.33
CA LYS A 83 26.28 7.20 5.23
C LYS A 83 25.45 7.94 6.30
N GLY A 84 24.17 7.65 6.57
CA GLY A 84 23.46 8.33 7.68
C GLY A 84 22.03 7.83 7.93
N PHE A 85 21.77 7.23 9.09
CA PHE A 85 20.62 6.33 9.27
C PHE A 85 19.43 6.89 10.10
N GLU A 86 19.53 8.06 10.72
CA GLU A 86 18.61 8.41 11.82
C GLU A 86 17.37 9.23 11.43
N ASP A 87 17.50 10.24 10.56
CA ASP A 87 16.39 11.16 10.29
C ASP A 87 15.31 10.56 9.38
N THR A 88 15.71 9.74 8.39
CA THR A 88 14.81 9.22 7.35
C THR A 88 14.01 8.00 7.81
N GLU A 89 14.55 7.19 8.73
CA GLU A 89 13.82 6.08 9.36
C GLU A 89 12.57 6.59 10.13
N SER A 90 12.67 7.78 10.73
CA SER A 90 11.54 8.44 11.39
C SER A 90 10.40 8.77 10.43
N GLU A 91 10.71 9.18 9.20
CA GLU A 91 9.70 9.55 8.19
C GLU A 91 8.94 8.33 7.67
N VAL A 92 9.65 7.23 7.41
CA VAL A 92 9.04 5.96 6.98
C VAL A 92 8.08 5.43 8.04
N TYR A 93 8.51 5.38 9.32
CA TYR A 93 7.62 4.92 10.39
C TYR A 93 6.42 5.84 10.59
N ARG A 94 6.58 7.16 10.40
CA ARG A 94 5.45 8.10 10.42
C ARG A 94 4.46 7.82 9.30
N ALA A 95 4.95 7.58 8.07
CA ALA A 95 4.10 7.25 6.94
C ALA A 95 3.31 5.96 7.20
N ILE A 96 3.97 4.90 7.65
CA ILE A 96 3.33 3.61 7.97
C ILE A 96 2.29 3.77 9.09
N ARG A 97 2.62 4.51 10.17
CA ARG A 97 1.67 4.76 11.27
C ARG A 97 0.48 5.60 10.82
N ALA A 98 0.67 6.58 9.94
CA ALA A 98 -0.41 7.40 9.39
C ALA A 98 -1.40 6.57 8.56
N ILE A 99 -0.92 5.52 7.88
CA ILE A 99 -1.77 4.59 7.14
C ILE A 99 -2.62 3.76 8.12
N GLY A 100 -2.01 3.25 9.20
CA GLY A 100 -2.70 2.45 10.22
C GLY A 100 -3.66 3.24 11.12
N SER A 101 -3.41 4.53 11.36
CA SER A 101 -4.32 5.37 12.15
C SER A 101 -5.58 5.82 11.39
N ALA A 102 -5.55 5.79 10.05
CA ALA A 102 -6.71 6.09 9.23
C ALA A 102 -7.78 4.98 9.21
N GLU A 103 -7.60 3.88 9.96
CA GLU A 103 -8.60 2.80 10.16
C GLU A 103 -9.60 3.10 11.29
N GLN A 104 -9.44 4.19 12.05
CA GLN A 104 -10.25 4.51 13.23
C GLN A 104 -11.36 5.56 13.00
N LEU A 105 -11.67 5.91 11.75
CA LEU A 105 -12.77 6.80 11.35
C LEU A 105 -13.65 6.11 10.30
#